data_AF-A0A966MCK8-F1
#
_entry.id   AF-A0A966MCK8-F1
#
_cell.length_a   1.000
_cell.length_b   1.000
_cell.length_c   1.000
_cell.angle_alpha   90.00
_cell.angle_beta   90.00
_cell.angle_gamma   90.00
#
_symmetry.space_group_name_H-M   'P 1'
#
loop_
_entity.id
_entity.type
_entity.pdbx_description
1 polymer ?
#
loop_
_entity_poly.entity_id
_entity_poly.type
_entity_poly.pdbx_seq_one_letter_code
_entity_poly.pdbx_strand_id
1 'polypeptide(L)'
;MHSIVSLISGRGSNFEAIYKAAQAKSWDVRFTGLIANQPEAKGLALAKSVGIPTAVIDHRAYPSREAFDRALMQQIDAFSADLVVLAGF
;
A
#
# COMPACT_ATOMS: atom_id res chain seq x y z
N MET A 1 -10.54 -6.54 14.57
CA MET A 1 -10.19 -5.64 13.46
C MET A 1 -8.77 -5.86 12.99
N HIS A 2 -8.59 -6.46 11.81
CA HIS A 2 -7.26 -6.65 11.22
C HIS A 2 -6.78 -5.39 10.49
N SER A 3 -5.49 -5.05 10.61
CA SER A 3 -4.87 -3.96 9.86
C SER A 3 -4.25 -4.43 8.54
N ILE A 4 -4.45 -3.65 7.47
CA ILE A 4 -3.94 -3.94 6.13
C ILE A 4 -3.01 -2.82 5.68
N VAL A 5 -1.84 -3.19 5.17
CA VAL A 5 -1.04 -2.34 4.27
C VAL A 5 -1.09 -2.91 2.85
N SER A 6 -1.35 -2.05 1.86
CA SER A 6 -1.41 -2.46 0.45
C SER A 6 -0.18 -1.97 -0.31
N LEU A 7 0.41 -2.82 -1.14
CA LEU A 7 1.52 -2.50 -2.03
C LEU A 7 1.02 -2.32 -3.48
N ILE A 8 1.45 -1.29 -4.19
CA ILE A 8 1.08 -1.02 -5.59
C ILE A 8 2.26 -0.56 -6.46
N SER A 9 2.15 -0.74 -7.78
CA SER A 9 3.10 -0.21 -8.76
C SER A 9 2.51 0.81 -9.75
N GLY A 10 1.21 1.13 -9.68
CA GLY A 10 0.58 1.98 -10.69
C GLY A 10 -0.83 2.46 -10.36
N ARG A 11 -1.81 2.11 -11.22
CA ARG A 11 -3.20 2.64 -11.16
C ARG A 11 -3.91 2.38 -9.83
N GLY A 12 -3.61 1.26 -9.16
CA GLY A 12 -4.24 0.89 -7.89
C GLY A 12 -5.67 0.34 -8.03
N SER A 13 -6.06 -0.21 -9.19
CA SER A 13 -7.41 -0.74 -9.40
C SER A 13 -7.75 -1.93 -8.48
N ASN A 14 -6.78 -2.79 -8.16
CA ASN A 14 -6.97 -3.86 -7.19
C ASN A 14 -7.21 -3.31 -5.79
N PHE A 15 -6.41 -2.32 -5.37
CA PHE A 15 -6.61 -1.63 -4.10
C PHE A 15 -8.00 -0.97 -4.03
N GLU A 16 -8.40 -0.27 -5.10
CA GLU A 16 -9.73 0.35 -5.19
C GLU A 16 -10.86 -0.67 -5.04
N ALA A 17 -10.76 -1.81 -5.74
CA ALA A 17 -11.76 -2.86 -5.68
C ALA A 17 -11.86 -3.47 -4.28
N ILE A 18 -10.71 -3.75 -3.65
CA ILE A 18 -10.62 -4.30 -2.29
C ILE A 18 -11.20 -3.30 -1.27
N TYR A 19 -10.80 -2.03 -1.36
CA TYR A 19 -11.31 -0.97 -0.48
C TYR A 19 -12.83 -0.83 -0.61
N LYS A 20 -13.35 -0.72 -1.85
CA LYS A 20 -14.80 -0.62 -2.09
C LYS A 20 -15.55 -1.84 -1.57
N ALA A 21 -15.02 -3.04 -1.77
CA ALA A 21 -15.63 -4.27 -1.26
C ALA A 21 -15.64 -4.32 0.27
N ALA A 22 -14.56 -3.91 0.93
CA ALA A 22 -14.46 -3.83 2.38
C ALA A 22 -15.51 -2.88 2.97
N GLN A 23 -15.68 -1.69 2.37
CA GLN A 23 -16.70 -0.74 2.79
C GLN A 23 -18.12 -1.27 2.55
N ALA A 24 -18.40 -1.80 1.35
CA ALA A 24 -19.73 -2.27 0.98
C ALA A 24 -20.20 -3.48 1.80
N LYS A 25 -19.26 -4.34 2.22
CA LYS A 25 -19.55 -5.56 3.00
C LYS A 25 -19.27 -5.39 4.50
N SER A 26 -18.95 -4.18 4.95
CA SER A 26 -18.63 -3.87 6.35
C SER A 26 -17.59 -4.83 6.94
N TRP A 27 -16.50 -5.07 6.22
CA TRP A 27 -15.41 -5.92 6.73
C TRP A 27 -14.80 -5.31 7.99
N ASP A 28 -14.47 -6.15 8.98
CA ASP A 28 -13.77 -5.74 10.21
C ASP A 28 -12.26 -5.56 9.95
N VAL A 29 -11.93 -4.62 9.06
CA VAL A 29 -10.55 -4.31 8.63
C VAL A 29 -10.27 -2.81 8.63
N ARG A 30 -9.02 -2.46 8.87
CA ARG A 30 -8.51 -1.08 8.81
C ARG A 30 -7.35 -1.00 7.84
N PHE A 31 -7.45 -0.14 6.82
CA PHE A 31 -6.34 0.15 5.93
C PHE A 31 -5.39 1.13 6.62
N THR A 32 -4.24 0.64 7.10
CA THR A 32 -3.24 1.45 7.84
C THR A 32 -2.25 2.14 6.93
N GLY A 33 -2.05 1.63 5.70
CA GLY A 33 -1.17 2.26 4.74
C GLY A 33 -1.32 1.75 3.31
N LEU A 34 -0.83 2.55 2.37
CA LEU A 34 -0.58 2.14 0.99
C LEU A 34 0.82 2.57 0.57
N ILE A 35 1.63 1.63 0.12
CA ILE A 35 3.00 1.88 -0.34
C ILE A 35 3.06 1.69 -1.85
N ALA A 36 3.63 2.68 -2.56
CA ALA A 36 3.93 2.56 -3.98
C ALA A 36 5.44 2.44 -4.22
N ASN A 37 5.85 1.59 -5.17
CA ASN A 37 7.25 1.56 -5.62
C ASN A 37 7.58 2.58 -6.74
N GLN A 38 6.59 3.37 -7.15
CA GLN A 38 6.69 4.39 -8.19
C GLN A 38 6.02 5.68 -7.69
N PRO A 39 6.69 6.85 -7.74
CA PRO A 39 6.13 8.12 -7.32
C PRO A 39 4.86 8.53 -8.09
N GLU A 40 4.78 8.16 -9.36
CA GLU A 40 3.68 8.48 -10.28
C GLU A 40 2.48 7.51 -10.17
N ALA A 41 2.49 6.60 -9.19
CA ALA A 41 1.41 5.63 -9.02
C ALA A 41 0.08 6.35 -8.68
N LYS A 42 -0.85 6.38 -9.64
CA LYS A 42 -2.17 7.02 -9.49
C LYS A 42 -2.97 6.50 -8.29
N GLY A 43 -2.71 5.27 -7.83
CA GLY A 43 -3.34 4.71 -6.64
C GLY A 43 -3.03 5.48 -5.35
N LEU A 44 -1.93 6.25 -5.29
CA LEU A 44 -1.61 7.12 -4.15
C LEU A 44 -2.68 8.21 -3.94
N ALA A 45 -3.17 8.81 -5.04
CA ALA A 45 -4.19 9.84 -4.96
C ALA A 45 -5.53 9.28 -4.44
N LEU A 46 -5.86 8.05 -4.85
CA LEU A 46 -7.04 7.33 -4.36
C LEU A 46 -6.94 7.04 -2.86
N ALA A 47 -5.80 6.54 -2.37
CA ALA A 47 -5.61 6.28 -0.95
C ALA A 47 -5.73 7.57 -0.12
N LYS A 48 -5.11 8.66 -0.58
CA LYS A 48 -5.21 9.97 0.07
C LYS A 48 -6.64 10.51 0.12
N SER A 49 -7.43 10.35 -0.94
CA SER A 49 -8.80 10.88 -0.99
C SER A 49 -9.75 10.22 0.02
N VAL A 50 -9.40 9.02 0.50
CA VAL A 50 -10.15 8.30 1.53
C VAL A 50 -9.45 8.29 2.89
N GLY A 51 -8.42 9.13 3.07
CA GLY A 51 -7.73 9.32 4.35
C GLY A 51 -6.78 8.19 4.74
N ILE A 52 -6.35 7.34 3.79
CA ILE A 52 -5.37 6.28 4.06
C ILE A 52 -3.96 6.86 3.93
N PRO A 53 -3.09 6.69 4.95
CA PRO A 53 -1.69 7.08 4.89
C PRO A 53 -0.97 6.44 3.69
N THR A 54 -0.06 7.19 3.06
CA THR A 54 0.69 6.71 1.89
C THR A 54 2.19 6.87 2.07
N ALA A 55 2.95 5.96 1.50
CA ALA A 55 4.41 6.08 1.37
C ALA A 55 4.85 5.71 -0.05
N VAL A 56 5.99 6.26 -0.48
CA VAL A 56 6.62 5.92 -1.75
C VAL A 56 8.02 5.43 -1.45
N ILE A 57 8.34 4.22 -1.92
CA ILE A 57 9.68 3.64 -1.86
C ILE A 57 10.12 3.45 -3.31
N ASP A 58 10.74 4.46 -3.92
CA ASP A 58 11.15 4.37 -5.32
C ASP A 58 12.25 3.31 -5.49
N HIS A 59 11.93 2.20 -6.16
CA HIS A 59 12.88 1.11 -6.41
C HIS A 59 14.14 1.55 -7.17
N ARG A 60 14.05 2.65 -7.94
CA ARG A 60 15.18 3.22 -8.71
C ARG A 60 16.16 3.99 -7.83
N ALA A 61 15.75 4.35 -6.61
CA ALA A 61 16.60 5.03 -5.64
C ALA A 61 17.54 4.08 -4.87
N TYR A 62 17.44 2.77 -5.10
CA TYR A 62 18.22 1.77 -4.39
C TYR A 62 19.20 1.05 -5.32
N PRO A 63 20.43 0.74 -4.84
CA PRO A 63 21.48 0.15 -5.66
C PRO A 63 21.29 -1.35 -5.93
N SER A 64 20.40 -2.02 -5.19
CA SER A 64 20.07 -3.42 -5.38
C SER A 64 18.65 -3.75 -4.95
N ARG A 65 18.17 -4.92 -5.36
CA ARG A 65 16.86 -5.45 -4.97
C ARG A 65 16.77 -5.65 -3.45
N GLU A 66 17.83 -6.16 -2.83
CA GLU A 66 17.89 -6.39 -1.39
C GLU A 66 17.87 -5.07 -0.60
N ALA A 67 18.49 -4.02 -1.12
CA ALA A 67 18.43 -2.69 -0.50
C ALA A 67 17.02 -2.10 -0.55
N PHE A 68 16.33 -2.25 -1.69
CA PHE A 68 14.93 -1.89 -1.84
C PHE A 68 14.00 -2.69 -0.91
N ASP A 69 14.14 -4.02 -0.89
CA ASP A 69 13.29 -4.89 -0.08
C ASP A 69 13.45 -4.58 1.42
N ARG A 70 14.66 -4.27 1.90
CA ARG A 70 14.86 -3.82 3.29
C ARG A 70 14.12 -2.53 3.61
N ALA A 71 14.19 -1.53 2.74
CA ALA A 71 13.47 -0.27 2.93
C ALA A 71 11.95 -0.47 2.88
N LEU A 72 11.48 -1.33 1.98
CA LEU A 72 10.08 -1.71 1.87
C LEU A 72 9.59 -2.39 3.17
N MET A 73 10.35 -3.35 3.70
CA MET A 73 10.02 -4.03 4.96
C MET A 73 9.97 -3.05 6.13
N GLN A 74 10.96 -2.16 6.27
CA GLN A 74 10.93 -1.13 7.31
C GLN A 74 9.69 -0.24 7.23
N GLN A 75 9.27 0.12 6.01
CA GLN A 75 8.07 0.92 5.82
C GLN A 75 6.79 0.14 6.13
N ILE A 76 6.73 -1.16 5.80
CA ILE A 76 5.62 -2.05 6.17
C ILE A 76 5.50 -2.14 7.70
N ASP A 77 6.63 -2.36 8.40
CA ASP A 77 6.67 -2.46 9.86
C ASP A 77 6.20 -1.17 10.54
N ALA A 78 6.54 -0.01 9.97
CA ALA A 78 6.10 1.30 10.45
C ALA A 78 4.57 1.49 10.38
N PHE A 79 3.87 0.75 9.51
CA PHE A 79 2.41 0.75 9.46
C PHE A 79 1.75 -0.24 10.42
N SER A 80 2.54 -1.11 11.06
CA SER A 80 2.09 -2.10 12.06
C SER A 80 0.83 -2.86 11.59
N ALA A 81 0.89 -3.36 10.35
CA ALA A 81 -0.20 -4.06 9.70
C ALA A 81 -0.17 -5.56 10.03
N ASP A 82 -1.34 -6.17 10.24
CA ASP A 82 -1.48 -7.63 10.38
C ASP A 82 -1.33 -8.34 9.02
N LEU A 83 -1.67 -7.65 7.93
CA LEU A 83 -1.70 -8.18 6.57
C LEU A 83 -1.00 -7.25 5.59
N VAL A 84 -0.18 -7.85 4.72
CA VAL A 84 0.38 -7.20 3.52
C VAL A 84 -0.37 -7.70 2.29
N VAL A 85 -0.95 -6.78 1.52
CA VAL A 85 -1.71 -7.10 0.30
C VAL A 85 -0.96 -6.59 -0.93
N LEU A 86 -0.56 -7.51 -1.82
CA LEU A 86 0.06 -7.17 -3.10
C LEU A 86 -1.03 -6.82 -4.13
N ALA A 87 -1.33 -5.53 -4.31
CA ALA A 87 -2.41 -5.05 -5.16
C ALA A 87 -1.88 -4.51 -6.51
N GLY A 88 -1.15 -5.37 -7.23
CA GLY A 88 -0.43 -5.00 -8.46
C GLY A 88 0.93 -4.37 -8.17
N PHE A 89 1.62 -4.90 -7.17
CA PHE A 89 3.00 -4.59 -6.82
C PHE A 89 3.95 -5.45 -7.65
#